data_AF-A0A2W2GI62-F1
#
_entry.id   AF-A0A2W2GI62-F1
#
_cell.length_a   1.000
_cell.length_b   1.000
_cell.length_c   1.000
_cell.angle_alpha   90.00
_cell.angle_beta   90.00
_cell.angle_gamma   90.00
#
_symmetry.space_group_name_H-M   'P 1'
#
loop_
_entity.id
_entity.type
_entity.pdbx_description
1 polymer ?
#
loop_
_entity_poly.entity_id
_entity_poly.type
_entity_poly.pdbx_seq_one_letter_code
_entity_poly.pdbx_strand_id
1 'polypeptide(L)'
;MIGFTAQDDGLFLVWEVEAGGDGASGVTNDEVAAERDMLDALAAFRHGRGRVRYARLAPAARGTIYDHRYGTTLITAHRSDGVTVSVAGDAWEDAL
;
A
#
# COMPACT_ATOMS: atom_id res chain seq x y z
N MET A 1 -29.57 -17.45 -0.44
CA MET A 1 -29.52 -15.98 -0.51
C MET A 1 -28.50 -15.55 0.54
N ILE A 2 -27.24 -15.36 0.15
CA ILE A 2 -26.20 -14.93 1.10
C ILE A 2 -26.28 -13.40 1.12
N GLY A 3 -26.78 -12.87 2.21
CA GLY A 3 -26.88 -11.43 2.44
C GLY A 3 -25.48 -10.88 2.65
N PHE A 4 -25.01 -10.08 1.70
CA PHE A 4 -23.85 -9.21 1.89
C PHE A 4 -24.29 -8.13 2.88
N THR A 5 -23.97 -8.29 4.16
CA THR A 5 -24.17 -7.25 5.16
C THR A 5 -23.26 -6.07 4.84
N ALA A 6 -23.82 -4.86 4.85
CA ALA A 6 -23.20 -3.58 4.53
C ALA A 6 -22.13 -3.12 5.57
N GLN A 7 -21.25 -4.02 5.98
CA GLN A 7 -20.17 -3.80 6.95
C GLN A 7 -18.77 -3.82 6.29
N ASP A 8 -18.72 -4.04 4.97
CA ASP A 8 -17.50 -4.22 4.19
C ASP A 8 -17.58 -3.26 2.98
N ASP A 9 -17.11 -2.02 3.12
CA ASP A 9 -17.04 -1.08 1.98
C ASP A 9 -16.00 -1.51 0.92
N GLY A 10 -15.35 -2.67 1.13
CA GLY A 10 -14.30 -3.24 0.30
C GLY A 10 -13.06 -2.36 0.22
N LEU A 11 -12.92 -1.37 1.13
CA LEU A 11 -11.80 -0.44 1.18
C LEU A 11 -10.72 -0.98 2.10
N PHE A 12 -9.53 -1.16 1.56
CA PHE A 12 -8.33 -1.58 2.25
C PHE A 12 -7.21 -0.60 1.93
N LEU A 13 -6.11 -0.72 2.67
CA LEU A 13 -4.85 -0.09 2.39
C LEU A 13 -3.87 -1.14 1.95
N VAL A 14 -3.26 -0.92 0.80
CA VAL A 14 -2.14 -1.70 0.32
C VAL A 14 -0.90 -0.88 0.54
N TRP A 15 0.10 -1.50 1.15
CA TRP A 15 1.42 -0.93 1.24
C TRP A 15 2.41 -1.78 0.46
N GLU A 16 3.39 -1.13 -0.16
CA GLU A 16 4.45 -1.79 -0.92
C GLU A 16 5.78 -1.10 -0.67
N VAL A 17 6.85 -1.88 -0.72
CA VAL A 17 8.25 -1.47 -0.63
C VAL A 17 8.99 -2.06 -1.81
N GLU A 18 9.73 -1.22 -2.52
CA GLU A 18 10.61 -1.59 -3.62
C GLU A 18 12.07 -1.25 -3.27
N ALA A 19 12.95 -2.24 -3.36
CA ALA A 19 14.38 -2.10 -3.08
C ALA A 19 15.20 -2.80 -4.18
N GLY A 20 15.15 -2.25 -5.40
CA GLY A 20 15.83 -2.82 -6.56
C GLY A 20 15.17 -4.11 -7.02
N GLY A 21 15.83 -5.26 -6.80
CA GLY A 21 15.32 -6.59 -7.18
C GLY A 21 14.51 -7.29 -6.09
N ASP A 22 14.40 -6.69 -4.91
CA ASP A 22 13.69 -7.22 -3.75
C ASP A 22 12.61 -6.24 -3.29
N GLY A 23 11.69 -6.70 -2.44
CA GLY A 23 10.56 -5.90 -1.99
C GLY A 23 9.61 -6.66 -1.08
N ALA A 24 8.71 -5.92 -0.46
CA ALA A 24 7.70 -6.45 0.44
C ALA A 24 6.38 -5.70 0.21
N SER A 25 5.27 -6.36 0.49
CA SER A 25 3.96 -5.73 0.44
C SER A 25 3.00 -6.36 1.42
N GLY A 26 1.93 -5.64 1.73
CA GLY A 26 0.89 -6.12 2.62
C GLY A 26 -0.42 -5.37 2.43
N VAL A 27 -1.46 -5.88 3.07
CA VAL A 27 -2.80 -5.31 3.05
C VAL A 27 -3.35 -5.24 4.47
N THR A 28 -3.98 -4.13 4.81
CA THR A 28 -4.64 -3.91 6.10
C THR A 28 -5.81 -2.94 5.93
N ASN A 29 -6.67 -2.81 6.92
CA ASN A 29 -7.76 -1.82 6.97
C ASN A 29 -7.46 -0.65 7.92
N ASP A 30 -6.26 -0.60 8.49
CA ASP A 30 -5.81 0.44 9.42
C ASP A 30 -4.66 1.24 8.81
N GLU A 31 -4.83 2.57 8.68
CA GLU A 31 -3.85 3.43 8.02
C GLU A 31 -2.53 3.51 8.79
N VAL A 32 -2.60 3.53 10.12
CA VAL A 32 -1.44 3.63 11.00
C VAL A 32 -0.64 2.33 10.96
N ALA A 33 -1.32 1.18 10.94
CA ALA A 33 -0.70 -0.11 10.75
C ALA A 33 -0.05 -0.21 9.37
N ALA A 34 -0.73 0.26 8.31
CA ALA A 34 -0.20 0.23 6.95
C ALA A 34 1.09 1.06 6.83
N GLU A 35 1.10 2.28 7.37
CA GLU A 35 2.29 3.13 7.37
C GLU A 35 3.41 2.51 8.20
N ARG A 36 3.11 2.02 9.40
CA ARG A 36 4.12 1.42 10.29
C ARG A 36 4.76 0.19 9.67
N ASP A 37 3.96 -0.73 9.14
CA ASP A 37 4.44 -1.99 8.56
C ASP A 37 5.25 -1.71 7.28
N MET A 38 4.84 -0.72 6.48
CA MET A 38 5.63 -0.23 5.35
C MET A 38 6.99 0.32 5.77
N LEU A 39 7.04 1.16 6.82
CA LEU A 39 8.29 1.74 7.30
C LEU A 39 9.22 0.70 7.93
N ASP A 40 8.66 -0.27 8.65
CA ASP A 40 9.40 -1.40 9.22
C ASP A 40 10.04 -2.25 8.12
N ALA A 41 9.25 -2.62 7.09
CA ALA A 41 9.75 -3.34 5.93
C ALA A 41 10.83 -2.54 5.17
N LEU A 42 10.61 -1.24 4.96
CA LEU A 42 11.57 -0.36 4.30
C LEU A 42 12.88 -0.23 5.09
N ALA A 43 12.83 -0.27 6.42
CA ALA A 43 14.01 -0.15 7.29
C ALA A 43 15.00 -1.31 7.12
N ALA A 44 14.54 -2.48 6.67
CA ALA A 44 15.38 -3.64 6.37
C ALA A 44 16.32 -3.42 5.17
N PHE A 45 16.02 -2.44 4.31
CA PHE A 45 16.81 -2.14 3.12
C PHE A 45 17.74 -0.95 3.34
N ARG A 46 18.90 -0.96 2.66
CA ARG A 46 19.83 0.19 2.66
C ARG A 46 19.30 1.34 1.80
N HIS A 47 18.67 0.98 0.68
CA HIS A 47 18.04 1.88 -0.28
C HIS A 47 16.70 1.30 -0.70
N GLY A 48 15.70 2.15 -0.92
CA GLY A 48 14.41 1.73 -1.41
C GLY A 48 13.36 2.82 -1.27
N ARG A 49 12.14 2.50 -1.69
CA ARG A 49 10.98 3.37 -1.53
C ARG A 49 9.77 2.57 -1.11
N GLY A 50 8.88 3.19 -0.35
CA GLY A 50 7.66 2.61 0.16
C GLY A 50 6.46 3.50 -0.14
N ARG A 51 5.28 2.90 -0.32
CA ARG A 51 4.04 3.64 -0.58
C ARG A 51 2.85 2.94 0.05
N VAL A 52 1.96 3.73 0.63
CA VAL A 52 0.65 3.27 1.09
C VAL A 52 -0.44 3.91 0.23
N ARG A 53 -1.38 3.11 -0.27
CA ARG A 53 -2.53 3.60 -1.03
C ARG A 53 -3.80 2.88 -0.65
N TYR A 54 -4.93 3.54 -0.83
CA TYR A 54 -6.20 2.85 -0.78
C TYR A 54 -6.31 1.84 -1.92
N ALA A 55 -7.00 0.74 -1.65
CA ALA A 55 -7.40 -0.25 -2.62
C ALA A 55 -8.86 -0.61 -2.37
N ARG A 56 -9.63 -0.74 -3.44
CA ARG A 56 -11.01 -1.21 -3.35
C ARG A 56 -11.17 -2.53 -4.07
N LEU A 57 -11.77 -3.51 -3.39
CA LEU A 57 -12.28 -4.73 -4.01
C LEU A 57 -13.54 -4.37 -4.81
N ALA A 58 -13.43 -4.37 -6.13
CA ALA A 58 -14.58 -4.24 -7.02
C ALA A 58 -15.11 -5.65 -7.36
N PRO A 59 -16.43 -5.89 -7.26
CA PRO A 59 -17.00 -7.15 -7.72
C PRO A 59 -16.75 -7.29 -9.23
N ALA A 60 -16.06 -8.35 -9.63
CA ALA A 60 -15.83 -8.63 -11.04
C ALA A 60 -17.16 -9.00 -11.71
N ALA A 61 -17.38 -8.48 -12.92
CA ALA A 61 -18.57 -8.85 -13.70
C ALA A 61 -18.48 -10.33 -14.08
N ARG A 62 -19.42 -11.16 -13.56
CA ARG A 62 -19.64 -12.58 -13.89
C ARG A 62 -18.58 -13.55 -13.34
N GLY A 63 -18.67 -13.87 -12.05
CA GLY A 63 -18.19 -15.15 -11.49
C GLY A 63 -16.68 -15.35 -11.45
N THR A 64 -15.89 -14.29 -11.57
CA THR A 64 -14.42 -14.32 -11.45
C THR A 64 -13.92 -13.64 -10.17
N ILE A 65 -12.64 -13.89 -9.86
CA ILE A 65 -11.90 -13.34 -8.72
C ILE A 65 -11.97 -11.81 -8.78
N TYR A 66 -12.16 -11.16 -7.63
CA TYR A 66 -12.32 -9.71 -7.47
C TYR A 66 -11.26 -8.87 -8.21
N ASP A 67 -11.69 -7.72 -8.77
CA ASP A 67 -10.81 -6.73 -9.38
C ASP A 67 -10.31 -5.76 -8.30
N HIS A 68 -9.00 -5.52 -8.22
CA HIS A 68 -8.41 -4.59 -7.26
C HIS A 68 -8.20 -3.24 -7.93
N ARG A 69 -8.89 -2.20 -7.45
CA ARG A 69 -8.68 -0.83 -7.92
C ARG A 69 -7.89 -0.04 -6.90
N TYR A 70 -6.67 0.32 -7.26
CA TYR A 70 -5.87 1.24 -6.46
C TYR A 70 -6.47 2.65 -6.54
N GLY A 71 -6.60 3.28 -5.37
CA GLY A 71 -7.04 4.65 -5.18
C GLY A 71 -5.89 5.56 -4.76
N THR A 72 -6.22 6.63 -4.04
CA THR A 72 -5.29 7.67 -3.61
C THR A 72 -4.12 7.10 -2.79
N THR A 73 -2.92 7.55 -3.12
CA THR A 73 -1.72 7.37 -2.29
C THR A 73 -1.80 8.27 -1.06
N LEU A 74 -1.65 7.68 0.12
CA LEU A 74 -1.66 8.39 1.39
C LEU A 74 -0.29 8.89 1.80
N ILE A 75 0.73 8.04 1.63
CA ILE A 75 2.08 8.35 2.03
C ILE A 75 3.05 7.64 1.11
N THR A 76 4.13 8.34 0.80
CA THR A 76 5.31 7.80 0.13
C THR A 76 6.50 7.97 1.06
N ALA A 77 7.38 6.98 1.14
CA ALA A 77 8.63 7.06 1.87
C ALA A 77 9.80 6.69 0.95
N HIS A 78 10.91 7.36 1.13
CA HIS A 78 12.15 7.11 0.42
C HIS A 78 13.25 6.87 1.42
N ARG A 79 14.08 5.84 1.17
CA ARG A 79 15.20 5.49 2.02
C ARG A 79 16.47 5.47 1.21
N SER A 80 17.46 6.23 1.67
CA SER A 80 18.78 6.34 1.05
C SER A 80 19.85 6.31 2.14
N ASP A 81 20.83 5.42 2.01
CA ASP A 81 21.93 5.23 2.96
C ASP A 81 21.45 5.11 4.42
N GLY A 82 20.33 4.42 4.64
CA GLY A 82 19.77 4.19 5.97
C GLY A 82 18.96 5.35 6.57
N VAL A 83 18.81 6.47 5.86
CA VAL A 83 17.92 7.57 6.25
C VAL A 83 16.59 7.44 5.51
N THR A 84 15.47 7.46 6.25
CA THR A 84 14.13 7.44 5.68
C THR A 84 13.50 8.83 5.71
N VAL A 85 12.92 9.27 4.60
CA VAL A 85 12.14 10.50 4.46
C VAL A 85 10.74 10.11 4.00
N SER A 86 9.72 10.52 4.75
CA SER A 86 8.32 10.24 4.41
C SER A 86 7.60 11.54 4.01
N VAL A 87 6.76 11.44 2.98
CA VAL A 87 5.98 12.54 2.40
C VAL A 87 4.53 12.10 2.29
N ALA A 88 3.61 12.90 2.82
CA ALA A 88 2.18 12.66 2.63
C ALA A 88 1.80 12.86 1.15
N GLY A 89 0.99 11.95 0.62
CA GLY A 89 0.56 11.92 -0.78
C GLY A 89 1.48 11.13 -1.70
N ASP A 90 1.23 11.29 -3.01
CA ASP A 90 1.98 10.59 -4.06
C ASP A 90 3.24 11.36 -4.42
N ALA A 91 4.38 10.85 -3.97
CA ALA A 91 5.72 11.31 -4.35
C ALA A 91 6.55 10.13 -4.87
N TRP A 92 5.89 9.09 -5.38
CA TRP A 92 6.52 7.83 -5.78
C TRP A 92 7.50 8.01 -6.94
N GLU A 93 7.13 8.88 -7.88
CA GLU A 93 7.89 9.18 -9.10
C GLU A 93 8.87 10.36 -8.90
N ASP A 94 8.72 11.14 -7.81
CA ASP A 94 9.48 12.37 -7.57
C ASP A 94 10.83 12.12 -6.86
N ALA A 95 11.07 10.90 -6.37
CA ALA A 95 12.39 10.52 -5.87
C ALA A 95 13.33 10.18 -7.03
N LEU A 96 13.93 11.22 -7.59
CA LEU A 96 15.12 11.17 -8.41
C LEU A 96 16.34 11.65 -7.62
#